data_AF-A0A7L2ILK9-F1
#
_entry.id   AF-A0A7L2ILK9-F1
#
_cell.length_a   1.000
_cell.length_b   1.000
_cell.length_c   1.000
_cell.angle_alpha   90.00
_cell.angle_beta   90.00
_cell.angle_gamma   90.00
#
_symmetry.space_group_name_H-M   'P 1'
#
loop_
_entity.id
_entity.type
_entity.pdbx_description
1 polymer ?
#
loop_
_entity_poly.entity_id
_entity_poly.type
_entity_poly.pdbx_seq_one_letter_code
_entity_poly.pdbx_strand_id
1 'polypeptide(L)'
;MAALGACGSAAVPARLCRVARVLWGWRARRGLGQDARATGEGKTAKPSFTDEAVQNLLYKMTGLNLQKVFRPVKMELKPPKYKLMTEAQLEEATRKAIEEAKEKLAMPPVLKEREPIDDVLAEDKFLEGTESTKYVFTDLTYSVPHRERFIVVRETNGVLRKATWEERDRMIQVFFPKEGRRVIPPVLFKDENLVTVFQQDRHEDVLNRCIAQFEPDSPDYIRV
;
A
#
# COMPACT_ATOMS: atom_id res chain seq x y z
N MET A 1 -6.19 69.15 5.53
CA MET A 1 -7.55 69.50 6.01
C MET A 1 -8.30 68.21 6.27
N ALA A 2 -8.81 68.07 7.50
CA ALA A 2 -9.90 67.20 7.98
C ALA A 2 -9.83 65.68 7.64
N ALA A 3 -9.59 64.79 8.62
CA ALA A 3 -10.55 64.28 9.63
C ALA A 3 -11.62 63.37 8.98
N LEU A 4 -12.05 62.21 9.47
CA LEU A 4 -11.99 61.45 10.73
C LEU A 4 -12.63 60.08 10.38
N GLY A 5 -12.33 59.01 11.11
CA GLY A 5 -13.11 57.77 10.97
C GLY A 5 -12.55 56.57 11.73
N ALA A 6 -12.64 56.60 13.05
CA ALA A 6 -12.30 55.50 13.95
C ALA A 6 -13.45 54.46 14.07
N CYS A 7 -13.08 53.18 14.25
CA CYS A 7 -13.77 52.11 15.00
C CYS A 7 -13.12 50.78 14.58
N GLY A 8 -12.76 49.82 15.42
CA GLY A 8 -12.89 49.62 16.85
C GLY A 8 -12.20 48.29 17.14
N SER A 9 -11.45 48.26 18.23
CA SER A 9 -10.72 47.11 18.74
C SER A 9 -11.68 46.09 19.35
N ALA A 10 -11.46 44.80 19.09
CA ALA A 10 -12.14 43.72 19.82
C ALA A 10 -11.13 42.65 20.22
N ALA A 11 -11.14 42.39 21.52
CA ALA A 11 -10.17 41.64 22.28
C ALA A 11 -10.19 40.13 22.02
N VAL A 12 -9.00 39.55 22.14
CA VAL A 12 -8.72 38.13 22.33
C VAL A 12 -9.24 37.67 23.70
N PRO A 13 -9.90 36.50 23.80
CA PRO A 13 -9.93 35.76 25.05
C PRO A 13 -8.97 34.57 25.00
N ALA A 14 -7.93 34.66 25.83
CA ALA A 14 -7.10 33.54 26.23
C ALA A 14 -7.94 32.50 26.97
N ARG A 15 -7.88 31.23 26.56
CA ARG A 15 -8.37 30.11 27.36
C ARG A 15 -7.20 29.32 27.93
N LEU A 16 -7.16 29.35 29.25
CA LEU A 16 -6.19 28.70 30.13
C LEU A 16 -6.27 27.17 30.05
N CYS A 17 -5.07 26.60 30.02
CA CYS A 17 -4.62 25.29 30.49
C CYS A 17 -5.61 24.43 31.31
N ARG A 18 -5.71 23.15 30.92
CA ARG A 18 -5.70 22.03 31.87
C ARG A 18 -4.81 20.92 31.34
N VAL A 19 -3.56 20.90 31.81
CA VAL A 19 -2.65 19.76 31.69
C VAL A 19 -3.08 18.74 32.75
N ALA A 20 -3.66 17.63 32.32
CA ALA A 20 -3.95 16.51 33.20
C ALA A 20 -2.65 15.69 33.39
N ARG A 21 -1.99 15.88 34.54
CA ARG A 21 -0.95 14.97 35.04
C ARG A 21 -1.60 13.65 35.41
N VAL A 22 -1.27 12.61 34.67
CA VAL A 22 -1.64 11.24 34.98
C VAL A 22 -0.40 10.55 35.56
N LEU A 23 -0.31 10.57 36.89
CA LEU A 23 0.69 9.87 37.69
C LEU A 23 0.34 8.37 37.72
N TRP A 24 1.07 7.55 36.96
CA TRP A 24 1.00 6.10 37.12
C TRP A 24 2.15 5.67 38.01
N GLY A 25 1.82 5.51 39.29
CA GLY A 25 2.72 4.98 40.30
C GLY A 25 3.18 3.58 39.93
N TRP A 26 4.50 3.41 39.88
CA TRP A 26 5.14 2.10 39.96
C TRP A 26 4.77 1.42 41.28
N ARG A 27 3.99 0.33 41.19
CA ARG A 27 3.98 -0.69 42.25
C ARG A 27 4.67 -1.93 41.73
N ALA A 28 5.89 -2.13 42.20
CA ALA A 28 6.55 -3.42 42.20
C ALA A 28 5.75 -4.39 43.11
N ARG A 29 5.28 -5.50 42.55
CA ARG A 29 4.93 -6.69 43.32
C ARG A 29 5.86 -7.84 42.88
N ARG A 30 6.80 -8.13 43.76
CA ARG A 30 7.52 -9.41 43.83
C ARG A 30 6.61 -10.43 44.53
N GLY A 31 6.58 -11.67 44.05
CA GLY A 31 6.08 -12.80 44.82
C GLY A 31 5.50 -13.98 44.02
N LEU A 32 6.37 -14.97 43.76
CA LEU A 32 6.14 -16.42 43.92
C LEU A 32 5.02 -17.12 43.11
N GLY A 33 5.44 -17.87 42.09
CA GLY A 33 5.50 -19.35 42.17
C GLY A 33 4.20 -20.19 42.06
N GLN A 34 4.23 -21.07 41.06
CA GLN A 34 3.60 -22.40 40.94
C GLN A 34 2.25 -22.55 40.21
N ASP A 35 2.39 -23.09 39.00
CA ASP A 35 1.74 -24.29 38.46
C ASP A 35 0.21 -24.36 38.41
N ALA A 36 -0.32 -24.24 37.19
CA ALA A 36 -1.40 -25.10 36.72
C ALA A 36 -1.34 -25.24 35.20
N ARG A 37 -1.00 -26.46 34.74
CA ARG A 37 -1.27 -26.91 33.37
C ARG A 37 -2.78 -26.74 33.10
N ALA A 38 -3.09 -26.01 32.04
CA ALA A 38 -4.30 -26.21 31.27
C ALA A 38 -3.89 -26.31 29.80
N THR A 39 -3.46 -27.50 29.39
CA THR A 39 -3.42 -27.90 27.98
C THR A 39 -4.87 -27.98 27.49
N GLY A 40 -5.41 -26.82 27.11
CA GLY A 40 -6.52 -26.76 26.17
C GLY A 40 -5.91 -26.82 24.78
N GLU A 41 -6.15 -27.91 24.05
CA GLU A 41 -5.86 -28.04 22.63
C GLU A 41 -6.78 -27.09 21.83
N GLY A 42 -6.56 -25.79 21.97
CA GLY A 42 -7.02 -24.79 21.02
C GLY A 42 -6.04 -24.79 19.87
N LYS A 43 -6.46 -25.18 18.67
CA LYS A 43 -5.68 -25.09 17.43
C LYS A 43 -4.90 -23.77 17.45
N THR A 44 -3.58 -23.83 17.65
CA THR A 44 -2.73 -22.64 17.64
C THR A 44 -2.87 -22.03 16.25
N ALA A 45 -3.57 -20.90 16.16
CA ALA A 45 -3.76 -20.20 14.89
C ALA A 45 -2.36 -19.98 14.29
N LYS A 46 -2.21 -20.31 13.01
CA LYS A 46 -0.94 -20.09 12.31
C LYS A 46 -0.61 -18.60 12.42
N PRO A 47 0.61 -18.22 12.83
CA PRO A 47 0.97 -16.82 12.95
C PRO A 47 0.78 -16.13 11.60
N SER A 48 0.17 -14.95 11.62
CA SER A 48 -0.11 -14.16 10.43
C SER A 48 1.10 -13.30 10.08
N PHE A 49 1.23 -12.92 8.80
CA PHE A 49 2.30 -12.02 8.37
C PHE A 49 2.23 -10.67 9.11
N THR A 50 1.02 -10.22 9.49
CA THR A 50 0.80 -8.95 10.18
C THR A 50 1.13 -8.97 11.67
N ASP A 51 1.47 -10.13 12.24
CA ASP A 51 1.77 -10.25 13.67
C ASP A 51 3.08 -9.51 14.01
N GLU A 52 3.07 -8.71 15.09
CA GLU A 52 4.23 -7.91 15.51
C GLU A 52 5.47 -8.77 15.78
N ALA A 53 5.29 -9.97 16.34
CA ALA A 53 6.40 -10.89 16.60
C ALA A 53 7.09 -11.35 15.31
N VAL A 54 6.31 -11.63 14.26
CA VAL A 54 6.80 -12.04 12.95
C VAL A 54 7.48 -10.86 12.26
N GLN A 55 6.84 -9.69 12.26
CA GLN A 55 7.39 -8.46 11.68
C GLN A 55 8.71 -8.06 12.34
N ASN A 56 8.82 -8.15 13.66
CA ASN A 56 10.07 -7.88 14.39
C ASN A 56 11.18 -8.88 14.03
N LEU A 57 10.84 -10.15 13.83
CA LEU A 57 11.80 -11.17 13.40
C LEU A 57 12.29 -10.89 11.98
N LEU A 58 11.37 -10.64 11.05
CA LEU A 58 11.69 -10.31 9.66
C LEU A 58 12.54 -9.04 9.58
N TYR A 59 12.20 -8.00 10.36
CA TYR A 59 12.98 -6.77 10.42
C TYR A 59 14.43 -7.02 10.87
N LYS A 60 14.64 -7.87 11.89
CA LYS A 60 15.98 -8.25 12.35
C LYS A 60 16.75 -9.05 11.31
N MET A 61 16.08 -9.93 10.56
CA MET A 61 16.71 -10.73 9.51
C MET A 61 17.11 -9.88 8.30
N THR A 62 16.27 -8.94 7.88
CA THR A 62 16.56 -8.05 6.76
C THR A 62 17.72 -7.11 7.06
N GLY A 63 17.79 -6.61 8.31
CA GLY A 63 18.77 -5.62 8.72
C GLY A 63 18.54 -4.24 8.06
N LEU A 64 19.24 -3.22 8.56
CA LEU A 64 19.13 -1.85 8.03
C LEU A 64 20.48 -1.40 7.48
N ASN A 65 20.59 -1.38 6.16
CA ASN A 65 21.79 -0.95 5.44
C ASN A 65 21.52 0.35 4.67
N LEU A 66 21.93 1.49 5.23
CA LEU A 66 21.66 2.82 4.66
C LEU A 66 22.19 2.97 3.22
N GLN A 67 23.39 2.43 2.94
CA GLN A 67 24.00 2.51 1.61
C GLN A 67 23.20 1.75 0.55
N LYS A 68 22.56 0.63 0.93
CA LYS A 68 21.73 -0.18 0.02
C LYS A 68 20.36 0.47 -0.18
N VAL A 69 19.73 0.94 0.90
CA VAL A 69 18.41 1.59 0.86
C VAL A 69 18.44 2.89 0.05
N PHE A 70 19.50 3.69 0.21
CA PHE A 70 19.69 4.94 -0.53
C PHE A 70 20.69 4.79 -1.68
N ARG A 71 20.59 3.68 -2.43
CA ARG A 71 21.40 3.48 -3.64
C ARG A 71 21.10 4.59 -4.66
N PRO A 72 22.12 5.14 -5.35
CA PRO A 72 21.89 6.11 -6.41
C PRO A 72 21.08 5.49 -7.54
N VAL A 73 19.93 6.11 -7.85
CA VAL A 73 19.02 5.70 -8.94
C VAL A 73 19.36 6.50 -10.19
N LYS A 74 19.22 5.87 -11.36
CA LYS A 74 19.35 6.55 -12.64
C LYS A 74 18.14 7.47 -12.85
N MET A 75 18.31 8.75 -12.53
CA MET A 75 17.31 9.81 -12.71
C MET A 75 17.99 11.11 -13.12
N GLU A 76 17.22 12.11 -13.52
CA GLU A 76 17.74 13.44 -13.83
C GLU A 76 18.48 14.02 -12.62
N LEU A 77 19.79 14.21 -12.77
CA LEU A 77 20.66 14.61 -11.67
C LEU A 77 20.54 16.12 -11.43
N LYS A 78 20.32 16.49 -10.17
CA LYS A 78 20.40 17.87 -9.69
C LYS A 78 21.76 18.08 -9.00
N PRO A 79 22.35 19.28 -9.08
CA PRO A 79 23.61 19.55 -8.40
C PRO A 79 23.46 19.34 -6.89
N PRO A 80 24.43 18.65 -6.24
CA PRO A 80 24.37 18.38 -4.81
C PRO A 80 24.51 19.68 -4.00
N LYS A 81 23.87 19.72 -2.83
CA LYS A 81 23.95 20.85 -1.88
C LYS A 81 24.82 20.46 -0.70
N TYR A 82 25.93 21.16 -0.50
CA TYR A 82 26.81 20.97 0.65
C TYR A 82 26.36 21.85 1.82
N LYS A 83 26.47 21.32 3.03
CA LYS A 83 26.17 22.03 4.29
C LYS A 83 27.25 21.71 5.30
N LEU A 84 27.66 22.70 6.08
CA LEU A 84 28.57 22.51 7.21
C LEU A 84 27.71 22.18 8.44
N MET A 85 28.03 21.08 9.13
CA MET A 85 27.28 20.61 10.30
C MET A 85 28.22 20.31 11.47
N THR A 86 27.72 20.47 12.70
CA THR A 86 28.39 19.99 13.91
C THR A 86 28.12 18.49 14.12
N GLU A 87 28.85 17.84 15.02
CA GLU A 87 28.68 16.40 15.31
C GLU A 87 27.24 16.08 15.76
N ALA A 88 26.67 16.90 16.65
CA ALA A 88 25.30 16.74 17.10
C ALA A 88 24.29 16.83 15.93
N GLN A 89 24.50 17.75 14.99
CA GLN A 89 23.66 17.88 13.80
C GLN A 89 23.82 16.69 12.84
N LEU A 90 25.02 16.13 12.76
CA LEU A 90 25.28 14.92 11.97
C LEU A 90 24.56 13.70 12.57
N GLU A 91 24.60 13.52 13.89
CA GLU A 91 23.84 12.47 14.58
C GLU A 91 22.33 12.62 14.37
N GLU A 92 21.79 13.83 14.45
CA GLU A 92 20.37 14.07 14.17
C GLU A 92 20.01 13.75 12.71
N ALA A 93 20.87 14.11 11.75
CA ALA A 93 20.67 13.81 10.34
C ALA A 93 20.72 12.30 10.07
N THR A 94 21.63 11.57 10.73
CA THR A 94 21.69 10.11 10.60
C THR A 94 20.48 9.41 11.22
N ARG A 95 19.97 9.89 12.36
CA ARG A 95 18.71 9.38 12.95
C ARG A 95 17.52 9.56 12.01
N LYS A 96 17.38 10.76 11.41
CA LYS A 96 16.34 11.02 10.41
C LYS A 96 16.46 10.10 9.19
N ALA A 97 17.68 9.89 8.69
CA ALA A 97 17.91 8.96 7.59
C ALA A 97 17.55 7.50 7.95
N ILE A 98 17.75 7.10 9.22
CA ILE A 98 17.33 5.77 9.71
C ILE A 98 15.81 5.67 9.79
N GLU A 99 15.11 6.71 10.24
CA GLU A 99 13.64 6.75 10.28
C GLU A 99 13.04 6.65 8.86
N GLU A 100 13.55 7.45 7.93
CA GLU A 100 13.17 7.38 6.51
C GLU A 100 13.47 5.99 5.90
N ALA A 101 14.62 5.40 6.26
CA ALA A 101 14.97 4.06 5.80
C ALA A 101 14.01 3.00 6.34
N LYS A 102 13.53 3.13 7.58
CA LYS A 102 12.53 2.23 8.16
C LYS A 102 11.20 2.31 7.41
N GLU A 103 10.74 3.51 7.08
CA GLU A 103 9.53 3.71 6.30
C GLU A 103 9.65 3.10 4.89
N LYS A 104 10.79 3.29 4.23
CA LYS A 104 11.06 2.70 2.91
C LYS A 104 11.18 1.17 2.93
N LEU A 105 11.65 0.60 4.05
CA LEU A 105 11.78 -0.84 4.23
C LEU A 105 10.48 -1.50 4.72
N ALA A 106 9.36 -0.77 4.75
CA ALA A 106 8.06 -1.34 5.08
C ALA A 106 7.72 -2.46 4.08
N MET A 107 7.53 -3.66 4.60
CA MET A 107 7.20 -4.81 3.76
C MET A 107 5.73 -4.73 3.31
N PRO A 108 5.45 -4.98 2.01
CA PRO A 108 4.07 -5.04 1.53
C PRO A 108 3.34 -6.22 2.21
N PRO A 109 2.03 -6.08 2.48
CA PRO A 109 1.25 -7.16 3.06
C PRO A 109 1.14 -8.34 2.10
N VAL A 110 1.36 -9.55 2.60
CA VAL A 110 1.19 -10.78 1.83
C VAL A 110 -0.27 -11.22 1.95
N LEU A 111 -0.99 -11.16 0.83
CA LEU A 111 -2.38 -11.59 0.73
C LEU A 111 -2.47 -12.95 0.02
N LYS A 112 -3.60 -13.62 0.19
CA LYS A 112 -3.92 -14.83 -0.58
C LYS A 112 -4.48 -14.43 -1.94
N GLU A 113 -4.43 -15.38 -2.86
CA GLU A 113 -5.07 -15.24 -4.17
C GLU A 113 -6.57 -14.96 -4.01
N ARG A 114 -7.06 -13.98 -4.75
CA ARG A 114 -8.48 -13.62 -4.79
C ARG A 114 -9.31 -14.63 -5.57
N GLU A 115 -10.55 -14.86 -5.13
CA GLU A 115 -11.51 -15.71 -5.84
C GLU A 115 -12.06 -15.00 -7.08
N PRO A 116 -12.29 -15.72 -8.21
CA PRO A 116 -12.90 -15.15 -9.40
C PRO A 116 -14.33 -14.67 -9.12
N ILE A 117 -14.74 -13.59 -9.80
CA ILE A 117 -16.09 -13.02 -9.67
C ILE A 117 -16.93 -13.49 -10.84
N ASP A 118 -17.91 -14.35 -10.56
CA ASP A 118 -18.90 -14.82 -11.52
C ASP A 118 -20.31 -14.47 -11.02
N ASP A 119 -20.65 -13.18 -11.09
CA ASP A 119 -21.95 -12.66 -10.64
C ASP A 119 -22.72 -12.02 -11.79
N VAL A 120 -23.90 -12.56 -12.08
CA VAL A 120 -24.79 -12.12 -13.16
C VAL A 120 -25.90 -11.27 -12.56
N LEU A 121 -26.03 -10.03 -13.02
CA LEU A 121 -27.01 -9.07 -12.52
C LEU A 121 -28.36 -9.19 -13.22
N ALA A 122 -28.34 -9.35 -14.55
CA ALA A 122 -29.54 -9.43 -15.37
C ALA A 122 -29.28 -10.20 -16.68
N GLU A 123 -30.32 -10.83 -17.23
CA GLU A 123 -30.28 -11.55 -18.49
C GLU A 123 -31.44 -11.11 -19.40
N ASP A 124 -31.13 -10.42 -20.51
CA ASP A 124 -32.15 -10.02 -21.49
C ASP A 124 -31.90 -10.71 -22.83
N LYS A 125 -32.58 -11.84 -23.04
CA LYS A 125 -32.45 -12.66 -24.26
C LYS A 125 -32.85 -11.93 -25.55
N PHE A 126 -33.67 -10.88 -25.45
CA PHE A 126 -34.07 -10.07 -26.61
C PHE A 126 -32.91 -9.31 -27.26
N LEU A 127 -31.84 -9.06 -26.51
CA LEU A 127 -30.67 -8.35 -26.98
C LEU A 127 -29.57 -9.28 -27.51
N GLU A 128 -29.79 -10.60 -27.44
CA GLU A 128 -28.92 -11.61 -28.02
C GLU A 128 -28.79 -11.41 -29.55
N GLY A 129 -27.56 -11.32 -30.04
CA GLY A 129 -27.28 -11.18 -31.48
C GLY A 129 -27.54 -9.80 -32.09
N THR A 130 -27.94 -8.80 -31.28
CA THR A 130 -28.07 -7.41 -31.76
C THR A 130 -26.70 -6.72 -31.88
N GLU A 131 -25.82 -6.99 -30.92
CA GLU A 131 -24.50 -6.36 -30.82
C GLU A 131 -23.40 -7.37 -31.12
N SER A 132 -22.33 -6.93 -31.80
CA SER A 132 -21.18 -7.77 -32.15
C SER A 132 -20.04 -7.73 -31.13
N THR A 133 -20.04 -6.74 -30.24
CA THR A 133 -18.96 -6.49 -29.27
C THR A 133 -19.51 -6.37 -27.86
N LYS A 134 -18.68 -6.68 -26.86
CA LYS A 134 -19.02 -6.49 -25.45
C LYS A 134 -18.89 -5.02 -25.06
N TYR A 135 -19.82 -4.51 -24.26
CA TYR A 135 -19.75 -3.16 -23.68
C TYR A 135 -19.32 -3.25 -22.22
N VAL A 136 -18.39 -2.38 -21.81
CA VAL A 136 -17.92 -2.31 -20.43
C VAL A 136 -18.32 -0.96 -19.85
N PHE A 137 -19.15 -0.99 -18.82
CA PHE A 137 -19.59 0.20 -18.11
C PHE A 137 -18.85 0.30 -16.78
N THR A 138 -18.25 1.46 -16.54
CA THR A 138 -17.46 1.74 -15.34
C THR A 138 -18.00 2.97 -14.64
N ASP A 139 -18.26 2.85 -13.34
CA ASP A 139 -18.54 4.01 -12.51
C ASP A 139 -17.26 4.84 -12.30
N LEU A 140 -17.32 6.15 -12.56
CA LEU A 140 -16.18 7.09 -12.46
C LEU A 140 -16.22 7.95 -11.20
N THR A 141 -17.12 7.67 -10.25
CA THR A 141 -17.27 8.46 -9.02
C THR A 141 -15.96 8.48 -8.20
N TYR A 142 -15.44 9.67 -7.89
CA TYR A 142 -14.12 9.81 -7.24
C TYR A 142 -14.10 9.40 -5.76
N SER A 143 -15.22 9.56 -5.04
CA SER A 143 -15.31 9.24 -3.60
C SER A 143 -15.32 7.73 -3.31
N VAL A 144 -15.52 6.88 -4.32
CA VAL A 144 -15.66 5.43 -4.16
C VAL A 144 -14.29 4.75 -4.29
N PRO A 145 -13.87 3.89 -3.34
CA PRO A 145 -12.61 3.18 -3.43
C PRO A 145 -12.62 2.16 -4.58
N HIS A 146 -11.43 1.88 -5.12
CA HIS A 146 -11.27 1.00 -6.29
C HIS A 146 -11.79 -0.43 -6.07
N ARG A 147 -11.88 -0.92 -4.82
CA ARG A 147 -12.40 -2.25 -4.49
C ARG A 147 -13.93 -2.34 -4.51
N GLU A 148 -14.63 -1.25 -4.23
CA GLU A 148 -16.09 -1.22 -4.13
C GLU A 148 -16.76 -0.68 -5.41
N ARG A 149 -15.95 -0.10 -6.32
CA ARG A 149 -16.41 0.45 -7.59
C ARG A 149 -17.19 -0.55 -8.43
N PHE A 150 -18.28 -0.10 -9.05
CA PHE A 150 -19.07 -0.92 -9.96
C PHE A 150 -18.47 -0.91 -11.37
N ILE A 151 -18.17 -2.10 -11.87
CA ILE A 151 -17.76 -2.32 -13.26
C ILE A 151 -18.56 -3.51 -13.76
N VAL A 152 -19.36 -3.27 -14.79
CA VAL A 152 -20.26 -4.26 -15.37
C VAL A 152 -19.96 -4.43 -16.85
N VAL A 153 -20.12 -5.66 -17.32
CA VAL A 153 -19.88 -6.04 -18.72
C VAL A 153 -21.20 -6.54 -19.28
N ARG A 154 -21.62 -5.92 -20.38
CA ARG A 154 -22.71 -6.40 -21.20
C ARG A 154 -22.14 -7.27 -22.30
N GLU A 155 -22.52 -8.55 -22.26
CA GLU A 155 -22.12 -9.51 -23.28
C GLU A 155 -23.07 -9.50 -24.46
N THR A 156 -22.59 -10.00 -25.61
CA THR A 156 -23.37 -10.15 -26.85
C THR A 156 -24.56 -11.09 -26.71
N ASN A 157 -24.54 -11.94 -25.68
CA ASN A 157 -25.62 -12.87 -25.34
C ASN A 157 -26.80 -12.18 -24.62
N GLY A 158 -26.70 -10.86 -24.37
CA GLY A 158 -27.71 -10.11 -23.60
C GLY A 158 -27.57 -10.25 -22.08
N VAL A 159 -26.47 -10.84 -21.59
CA VAL A 159 -26.18 -10.99 -20.16
C VAL A 159 -25.43 -9.77 -19.64
N LEU A 160 -25.91 -9.19 -18.54
CA LEU A 160 -25.21 -8.17 -17.76
C LEU A 160 -24.58 -8.82 -16.54
N ARG A 161 -23.25 -8.93 -16.55
CA ARG A 161 -22.47 -9.51 -15.44
C ARG A 161 -21.51 -8.49 -14.84
N LYS A 162 -20.99 -8.78 -13.65
CA LYS A 162 -19.82 -8.06 -13.12
C LYS A 162 -18.58 -8.38 -13.96
N ALA A 163 -17.68 -7.39 -14.06
CA ALA A 163 -16.40 -7.58 -14.71
C ALA A 163 -15.53 -8.57 -13.94
N THR A 164 -14.75 -9.35 -14.67
CA THR A 164 -13.67 -10.16 -14.08
C THR A 164 -12.61 -9.24 -13.46
N TRP A 165 -11.79 -9.80 -12.56
CA TRP A 165 -10.73 -9.03 -11.92
C TRP A 165 -9.73 -8.41 -12.91
N GLU A 166 -9.38 -9.13 -13.98
CA GLU A 166 -8.48 -8.61 -15.03
C GLU A 166 -9.12 -7.46 -15.82
N GLU A 167 -10.38 -7.61 -16.23
CA GLU A 167 -11.14 -6.54 -16.89
C GLU A 167 -11.22 -5.31 -15.99
N ARG A 168 -11.50 -5.52 -14.69
CA ARG A 168 -11.58 -4.47 -13.67
C ARG A 168 -10.26 -3.72 -13.52
N ASP A 169 -9.16 -4.44 -13.33
CA ASP A 169 -7.82 -3.86 -13.17
C ASP A 169 -7.41 -3.01 -14.38
N ARG A 170 -7.70 -3.51 -15.58
CA ARG A 170 -7.44 -2.80 -16.83
C ARG A 170 -8.28 -1.53 -16.94
N MET A 171 -9.58 -1.61 -16.66
CA MET A 171 -10.46 -0.45 -16.72
C MET A 171 -10.08 0.62 -15.70
N ILE A 172 -9.74 0.21 -14.47
CA ILE A 172 -9.27 1.13 -13.44
C ILE A 172 -8.02 1.85 -13.94
N GLN A 173 -7.05 1.17 -14.55
CA GLN A 173 -5.86 1.84 -15.06
C GLN A 173 -6.13 2.79 -16.24
N VAL A 174 -7.15 2.52 -17.06
CA VAL A 174 -7.54 3.39 -18.19
C VAL A 174 -8.14 4.70 -17.68
N PHE A 175 -9.04 4.64 -16.70
CA PHE A 175 -9.72 5.83 -16.17
C PHE A 175 -8.95 6.53 -15.04
N PHE A 176 -8.22 5.76 -14.23
CA PHE A 176 -7.42 6.22 -13.10
C PHE A 176 -5.97 5.74 -13.28
N PRO A 177 -5.17 6.43 -14.11
CA PRO A 177 -3.80 6.01 -14.41
C PRO A 177 -2.92 6.09 -13.16
N LYS A 178 -2.42 4.94 -12.71
CA LYS A 178 -1.38 4.86 -11.67
C LYS A 178 0.00 4.81 -12.32
N GLU A 179 0.94 5.58 -11.77
CA GLU A 179 2.34 5.56 -12.24
C GLU A 179 2.96 4.16 -12.09
N GLY A 180 3.73 3.76 -13.10
CA GLY A 180 4.40 2.45 -13.12
C GLY A 180 3.53 1.28 -13.62
N ARG A 181 2.20 1.39 -13.55
CA ARG A 181 1.26 0.38 -14.04
C ARG A 181 0.95 0.57 -15.52
N ARG A 182 0.96 -0.52 -16.29
CA ARG A 182 0.54 -0.54 -17.70
C ARG A 182 -0.79 -1.28 -17.85
N VAL A 183 -1.62 -0.86 -18.81
CA VAL A 183 -2.92 -1.51 -19.11
C VAL A 183 -2.71 -2.93 -19.63
N ILE A 184 -1.68 -3.14 -20.45
CA ILE A 184 -1.26 -4.47 -20.90
C ILE A 184 -0.04 -4.86 -20.07
N PRO A 185 -0.04 -6.04 -19.42
CA PRO A 185 1.10 -6.52 -18.67
C PRO A 185 2.38 -6.50 -19.52
N PRO A 186 3.51 -5.99 -18.98
CA PRO A 186 4.79 -6.04 -19.66
C PRO A 186 5.20 -7.48 -20.02
N VAL A 187 5.79 -7.65 -21.21
CA VAL A 187 6.34 -8.93 -21.70
C VAL A 187 7.45 -9.49 -20.78
N LEU A 188 8.01 -8.65 -19.92
CA LEU A 188 8.99 -9.02 -18.89
C LEU A 188 8.52 -10.19 -18.00
N PHE A 189 7.22 -10.30 -17.72
CA PHE A 189 6.65 -11.31 -16.83
C PHE A 189 6.38 -12.67 -17.50
N LYS A 190 6.81 -12.83 -18.75
CA LYS A 190 6.84 -14.14 -19.41
C LYS A 190 8.04 -14.94 -18.90
N ASP A 191 7.86 -16.23 -18.72
CA ASP A 191 8.83 -17.12 -18.08
C ASP A 191 10.20 -17.11 -18.80
N GLU A 192 10.20 -17.04 -20.13
CA GLU A 192 11.42 -16.91 -20.95
C GLU A 192 12.26 -15.69 -20.55
N ASN A 193 11.61 -14.55 -20.35
CA ASN A 193 12.28 -13.30 -19.99
C ASN A 193 12.69 -13.29 -18.52
N LEU A 194 11.90 -13.89 -17.63
CA LEU A 194 12.24 -14.00 -16.21
C LEU A 194 13.56 -14.73 -16.00
N VAL A 195 13.78 -15.85 -16.71
CA VAL A 195 15.05 -16.59 -16.66
C VAL A 195 16.25 -15.71 -17.01
N THR A 196 16.12 -14.86 -18.04
CA THR A 196 17.21 -13.96 -18.44
C THR A 196 17.51 -12.89 -17.38
N VAL A 197 16.49 -12.41 -16.65
CA VAL A 197 16.66 -11.40 -15.60
C VAL A 197 17.27 -12.01 -14.34
N PHE A 198 16.92 -13.26 -14.03
CA PHE A 198 17.50 -14.01 -12.91
C PHE A 198 18.99 -14.30 -13.14
N GLN A 199 19.42 -14.54 -14.38
CA GLN A 199 20.84 -14.67 -14.71
C GLN A 199 21.63 -13.37 -14.53
N GLN A 200 20.96 -12.21 -14.50
CA GLN A 200 21.59 -10.91 -14.30
C GLN A 200 21.60 -10.48 -12.82
N ASP A 201 21.14 -11.33 -11.89
CA ASP A 201 20.98 -11.04 -10.45
C ASP A 201 20.08 -9.83 -10.15
N ARG A 202 19.18 -9.45 -11.07
CA ARG A 202 18.31 -8.27 -10.95
C ARG A 202 16.94 -8.57 -10.35
N HIS A 203 16.91 -9.38 -9.30
CA HIS A 203 15.67 -9.80 -8.64
C HIS A 203 14.90 -8.62 -8.03
N GLU A 204 15.60 -7.67 -7.42
CA GLU A 204 14.99 -6.48 -6.79
C GLU A 204 14.20 -5.64 -7.81
N ASP A 205 14.72 -5.50 -9.03
CA ASP A 205 14.07 -4.73 -10.09
C ASP A 205 12.78 -5.40 -10.57
N VAL A 206 12.75 -6.74 -10.62
CA VAL A 206 11.55 -7.52 -10.96
C VAL A 206 10.48 -7.35 -9.89
N LEU A 207 10.84 -7.50 -8.62
CA LEU A 207 9.89 -7.34 -7.50
C LEU A 207 9.34 -5.91 -7.44
N ASN A 208 10.18 -4.90 -7.61
CA ASN A 208 9.76 -3.50 -7.70
C ASN A 208 8.78 -3.27 -8.86
N ARG A 209 9.01 -3.94 -10.01
CA ARG A 209 8.10 -3.87 -11.15
C ARG A 209 6.78 -4.60 -10.89
N CYS A 210 6.80 -5.74 -10.18
CA CYS A 210 5.59 -6.49 -9.81
C CYS A 210 4.68 -5.66 -8.90
N ILE A 211 5.24 -5.04 -7.86
CA ILE A 211 4.51 -4.20 -6.91
C ILE A 211 3.84 -3.00 -7.61
N ALA A 212 4.50 -2.44 -8.64
CA ALA A 212 3.93 -1.34 -9.41
C ALA A 212 2.84 -1.81 -10.39
N GLN A 213 2.97 -3.01 -10.95
CA GLN A 213 2.12 -3.49 -12.04
C GLN A 213 0.84 -4.20 -11.56
N PHE A 214 0.96 -5.08 -10.57
CA PHE A 214 -0.12 -5.96 -10.12
C PHE A 214 -0.59 -5.60 -8.71
N GLU A 215 -1.81 -6.03 -8.38
CA GLU A 215 -2.32 -5.95 -7.01
C GLU A 215 -1.80 -7.15 -6.19
N PRO A 216 -1.59 -6.98 -4.86
CA PRO A 216 -0.96 -8.00 -4.02
C PRO A 216 -1.77 -9.31 -3.87
N ASP A 217 -3.06 -9.30 -4.23
CA ASP A 217 -3.97 -10.44 -4.22
C ASP A 217 -4.17 -11.06 -5.62
N SER A 218 -3.55 -10.50 -6.66
CA SER A 218 -3.62 -11.02 -8.03
C SER A 218 -2.88 -12.35 -8.16
N PRO A 219 -3.40 -13.33 -8.94
CA PRO A 219 -2.69 -14.58 -9.22
C PRO A 219 -1.32 -14.33 -9.84
N ASP A 220 -1.22 -13.38 -10.77
CA ASP A 220 0.04 -13.01 -11.41
C ASP A 220 1.07 -12.42 -10.44
N TYR A 221 0.62 -11.74 -9.39
CA TYR A 221 1.52 -11.19 -8.37
C TYR A 221 2.13 -12.29 -7.50
N ILE A 222 1.35 -13.32 -7.18
CA ILE A 222 1.79 -14.45 -6.35
C ILE A 222 2.66 -15.43 -7.16
N ARG A 223 2.40 -15.53 -8.48
CA ARG A 223 3.12 -16.41 -9.40
C ARG A 223 4.56 -15.96 -9.65
N VAL A 224 4.80 -14.66 -9.77
CA VAL A 224 6.11 -14.07 -10.12
C VAL A 224 7.00 -13.95 -8.89
#